data_AF-B2RZA7-F1
#
_entry.id   AF-B2RZA7-F1
#
_cell.length_a   1.000
_cell.length_b   1.000
_cell.length_c   1.000
_cell.angle_alpha   90.00
_cell.angle_beta   90.00
_cell.angle_gamma   90.00
#
_symmetry.space_group_name_H-M   'P 1'
#
loop_
_entity.id
_entity.type
_entity.pdbx_description
1 polymer ?
#
loop_
_entity_poly.entity_id
_entity_poly.type
_entity_poly.pdbx_seq_one_letter_code
_entity_poly.pdbx_strand_id
1 'polypeptide(L)'
;MLLLLTLALLAGLTCSAQNVQGKNDAKYFYVKGEDVGDLKGIRIFLSLLNFIKGIQLRFGNDWSDVYGSRSLKYKEFLLEDGEHVTQVIIGGTISLL
;
A
#
# COMPACT_ATOMS: atom_id res chain seq x y z
N MET A 1 4.34 -27.66 25.00
CA MET A 1 4.48 -26.18 25.05
C MET A 1 4.84 -25.58 23.71
N LEU A 2 5.71 -26.21 22.90
CA LEU A 2 6.08 -25.72 21.57
C LEU A 2 4.87 -25.58 20.62
N LEU A 3 3.90 -26.51 20.69
CA LEU A 3 2.72 -26.52 19.82
C LEU A 3 1.78 -25.30 20.03
N LEU A 4 1.65 -24.85 21.28
CA LEU A 4 0.85 -23.67 21.63
C LEU A 4 1.57 -22.38 21.21
N LEU A 5 2.90 -22.35 21.30
CA LEU A 5 3.72 -21.23 20.84
C LEU A 5 3.65 -21.10 19.31
N THR A 6 3.72 -22.21 18.57
CA THR A 6 3.52 -22.20 17.12
C THR A 6 2.11 -21.78 16.75
N LEU A 7 1.08 -22.23 17.47
CA LEU A 7 -0.31 -21.83 17.20
C LEU A 7 -0.54 -20.34 17.49
N ALA A 8 0.06 -19.80 18.55
CA ALA A 8 0.02 -18.37 18.87
C ALA A 8 0.75 -17.52 17.81
N LEU A 9 1.90 -17.99 17.30
CA LEU A 9 2.61 -17.33 16.20
C LEU A 9 1.79 -17.36 14.89
N LEU A 10 1.21 -18.51 14.52
CA LEU A 10 0.39 -18.63 13.31
C LEU A 10 -0.91 -17.82 13.40
N ALA A 11 -1.53 -17.71 14.59
CA ALA A 11 -2.72 -16.91 14.78
C ALA A 11 -2.45 -15.39 14.74
N GLY A 12 -1.26 -14.96 15.20
CA GLY A 12 -0.88 -13.54 15.26
C GLY A 12 -0.44 -12.92 13.93
N LEU A 13 -0.10 -13.72 12.92
CA LEU A 13 0.49 -13.26 11.66
C LEU A 13 -0.47 -13.26 10.47
N THR A 14 -1.78 -13.40 10.70
CA THR A 14 -2.76 -13.28 9.61
C THR A 14 -2.91 -11.79 9.24
N CYS A 15 -2.02 -11.30 8.36
CA CYS A 15 -2.19 -10.03 7.67
C CYS A 15 -3.41 -10.16 6.74
N SER A 16 -4.60 -9.95 7.30
CA SER A 16 -5.82 -9.85 6.50
C SER A 16 -5.85 -8.45 5.89
N ALA A 17 -5.98 -8.38 4.56
CA ALA A 17 -6.38 -7.14 3.92
C ALA A 17 -7.67 -6.66 4.60
N GLN A 18 -7.63 -5.46 5.18
CA GLN A 18 -8.80 -4.86 5.79
C GLN A 18 -9.81 -4.54 4.67
N ASN A 19 -11.10 -4.62 5.01
CA ASN A 19 -12.27 -4.41 4.15
C ASN A 19 -12.03 -3.38 3.03
N VAL A 20 -12.44 -3.69 1.79
CA VAL A 20 -12.29 -2.74 0.68
C VAL A 20 -13.20 -1.54 0.91
N GLN A 21 -12.60 -0.37 1.07
CA GLN A 21 -13.33 0.87 1.33
C GLN A 21 -13.56 1.65 0.03
N GLY A 22 -14.76 2.20 -0.11
CA GLY A 22 -15.17 2.99 -1.28
C GLY A 22 -16.42 2.41 -1.96
N LYS A 23 -16.79 2.99 -3.11
CA LYS A 23 -17.88 2.45 -3.94
C LYS A 23 -17.41 1.19 -4.65
N ASN A 24 -18.30 0.19 -4.79
CA ASN A 24 -17.99 -1.11 -5.38
C ASN A 24 -18.14 -1.14 -6.91
N ASP A 25 -18.09 0.01 -7.55
CA ASP A 25 -18.55 0.22 -8.93
C ASP A 25 -17.37 0.14 -9.94
N ALA A 26 -16.18 -0.27 -9.47
CA ALA A 26 -14.92 -0.14 -10.18
C ALA A 26 -14.15 -1.47 -10.28
N LYS A 27 -13.12 -1.47 -11.13
CA LYS A 27 -12.18 -2.60 -11.22
C LYS A 27 -11.27 -2.59 -10.00
N TYR A 28 -11.22 -3.72 -9.31
CA TYR A 28 -10.28 -3.96 -8.23
C TYR A 28 -8.90 -4.28 -8.79
N PHE A 29 -7.87 -3.99 -7.99
CA PHE A 29 -6.51 -4.41 -8.25
C PHE A 29 -5.90 -4.97 -6.96
N TYR A 30 -4.90 -5.82 -7.12
CA TYR A 30 -4.10 -6.36 -6.04
C TYR A 30 -2.64 -6.37 -6.49
N VAL A 31 -1.75 -6.00 -5.58
CA VAL A 31 -0.31 -5.92 -5.86
C VAL A 31 0.40 -6.83 -4.87
N LYS A 32 1.09 -7.85 -5.40
CA LYS A 32 2.01 -8.67 -4.62
C LYS A 32 3.42 -8.16 -4.89
N GLY A 33 4.05 -7.56 -3.88
CA GLY A 33 5.36 -6.92 -4.03
C GLY A 33 6.53 -7.62 -3.32
N GLU A 34 6.23 -8.52 -2.38
CA GLU A 34 7.24 -9.18 -1.53
C GLU A 34 8.33 -9.92 -2.34
N ASP A 35 7.97 -10.46 -3.50
CA ASP A 35 8.89 -11.21 -4.35
C ASP A 35 9.93 -10.29 -5.05
N VAL A 36 9.66 -8.98 -5.12
CA VAL A 36 10.48 -7.95 -5.79
C VAL A 36 11.34 -7.16 -4.79
N GLY A 37 10.91 -7.09 -3.53
CA GLY A 37 11.62 -6.43 -2.43
C GLY A 37 10.68 -5.59 -1.57
N ASP A 38 11.24 -4.89 -0.59
CA ASP A 38 10.47 -4.05 0.34
C ASP A 38 9.82 -2.85 -0.36
N LEU A 39 8.69 -2.40 0.16
CA LEU A 39 8.05 -1.15 -0.27
C LEU A 39 8.97 0.03 0.06
N LYS A 40 9.46 0.72 -0.97
CA LYS A 40 10.36 1.89 -0.87
C LYS A 40 9.69 3.20 -1.27
N GLY A 41 8.45 3.15 -1.77
CA GLY A 41 7.76 4.37 -2.10
C GLY A 41 6.35 4.19 -2.64
N ILE A 42 5.58 5.27 -2.54
CA ILE A 42 4.19 5.36 -2.98
C ILE A 42 4.06 6.65 -3.78
N ARG A 43 3.53 6.55 -4.99
CA ARG A 43 3.14 7.69 -5.82
C ARG A 43 1.63 7.69 -6.01
N ILE A 44 1.00 8.80 -5.65
CA ILE A 44 -0.45 8.99 -5.73
C ILE A 44 -0.77 10.02 -6.80
N PHE A 45 -1.45 9.60 -7.85
CA PHE A 45 -1.91 10.45 -8.94
C PHE A 45 -3.23 11.11 -8.59
N LEU A 46 -3.30 12.42 -8.78
CA LEU A 46 -4.44 13.24 -8.41
C LEU A 46 -5.10 13.87 -9.64
N SER A 47 -6.41 14.11 -9.54
CA SER A 47 -7.14 15.00 -10.44
C SER A 47 -6.82 16.47 -10.14
N LEU A 48 -7.28 17.38 -10.99
CA LEU A 48 -7.16 18.82 -10.75
C LEU A 48 -7.79 19.22 -9.40
N LEU A 49 -8.93 18.59 -9.05
CA LEU A 49 -9.67 18.78 -7.79
C LEU A 49 -9.12 17.95 -6.61
N ASN A 50 -7.90 17.40 -6.70
CA ASN A 50 -7.24 16.59 -5.66
C ASN A 50 -7.88 15.23 -5.32
N PHE A 51 -8.82 14.73 -6.13
CA PHE A 51 -9.27 13.34 -6.00
C PHE A 51 -8.20 12.36 -6.46
N ILE A 52 -8.02 11.27 -5.71
CA ILE A 52 -7.13 10.17 -6.08
C ILE A 52 -7.66 9.50 -7.36
N LYS A 53 -6.80 9.42 -8.38
CA LYS A 53 -7.09 8.78 -9.67
C LYS A 53 -6.34 7.47 -9.86
N GLY A 54 -5.18 7.34 -9.26
CA GLY A 54 -4.36 6.15 -9.38
C GLY A 54 -3.20 6.15 -8.40
N ILE A 55 -2.60 4.98 -8.24
CA ILE A 55 -1.50 4.71 -7.32
C ILE A 55 -0.43 3.94 -8.08
N GLN A 56 0.83 4.19 -7.75
CA GLN A 56 1.97 3.41 -8.19
C GLN A 56 2.85 3.13 -6.97
N LEU A 57 3.31 1.90 -6.83
CA LEU A 57 4.12 1.45 -5.71
C LEU A 57 5.54 1.18 -6.19
N ARG A 58 6.54 1.49 -5.36
CA ARG A 58 7.95 1.17 -5.63
C ARG A 58 8.39 0.05 -4.70
N PHE A 59 8.84 -1.06 -5.28
CA PHE A 59 9.42 -2.18 -4.54
C PHE A 59 10.90 -2.28 -4.89
N GLY A 60 11.77 -2.25 -3.87
CA GLY A 60 13.21 -2.07 -4.09
C GLY A 60 13.49 -0.82 -4.92
N ASN A 61 14.07 -0.99 -6.11
CA ASN A 61 14.39 0.12 -7.02
C ASN A 61 13.34 0.38 -8.10
N ASP A 62 12.42 -0.55 -8.32
CA ASP A 62 11.53 -0.55 -9.47
C ASP A 62 10.12 -0.06 -9.13
N TRP A 63 9.55 0.73 -10.03
CA TRP A 63 8.15 1.13 -9.95
C TRP A 63 7.27 0.08 -10.61
N SER A 64 6.19 -0.29 -9.93
CA SER A 64 5.11 -1.11 -10.51
C SER A 64 4.33 -0.35 -11.59
N ASP A 65 3.40 -1.04 -12.23
CA ASP A 65 2.41 -0.42 -13.09
C ASP A 65 1.54 0.61 -12.34
N VAL A 66 0.86 1.47 -13.08
CA VAL A 66 -0.10 2.41 -12.50
C VAL A 66 -1.45 1.71 -12.34
N TYR A 67 -1.92 1.63 -11.10
CA TYR A 67 -3.24 1.12 -10.77
C TYR A 67 -4.24 2.27 -10.72
N GLY A 68 -5.21 2.26 -11.64
CA GLY A 68 -6.13 3.37 -11.87
C GLY A 68 -5.70 4.21 -13.08
N SER A 69 -5.61 5.53 -12.92
CA SER A 69 -5.25 6.46 -14.00
C SER A 69 -4.06 7.35 -13.64
N ARG A 70 -3.10 7.46 -14.56
CA ARG A 70 -1.97 8.39 -14.47
C ARG A 70 -2.43 9.84 -14.64
N SER A 71 -1.73 10.78 -14.00
CA SER A 71 -1.89 12.22 -14.22
C SER A 71 -0.55 12.95 -14.01
N LEU A 72 -0.45 14.18 -14.49
CA LEU A 72 0.75 15.02 -14.29
C LEU A 72 0.85 15.55 -12.85
N LYS A 73 -0.26 15.61 -12.13
CA LYS A 73 -0.32 16.07 -10.74
C LYS A 73 -0.27 14.85 -9.81
N TYR A 74 0.85 14.64 -9.13
CA TYR A 74 1.02 13.54 -8.19
C TYR A 74 1.70 14.00 -6.90
N LYS A 75 1.55 13.18 -5.86
CA LYS A 75 2.37 13.23 -4.64
C LYS A 75 3.21 11.97 -4.57
N GLU A 76 4.44 12.11 -4.14
CA GLU A 76 5.37 10.99 -3.97
C GLU A 76 5.84 10.95 -2.52
N PHE A 77 5.85 9.75 -1.96
CA PHE A 77 6.34 9.43 -0.64
C PHE A 77 7.40 8.36 -0.82
N LEU A 78 8.66 8.70 -0.60
CA LEU A 78 9.76 7.74 -0.58
C LEU A 78 10.00 7.36 0.87
N LEU A 79 10.27 6.08 1.09
CA LEU A 79 10.57 5.55 2.41
C LEU A 79 12.08 5.42 2.56
N GLU A 80 12.58 5.83 3.72
CA GLU A 80 13.96 5.62 4.12
C GLU A 80 14.25 4.14 4.40
N ASP A 81 15.53 3.80 4.53
CA ASP A 81 15.92 2.43 4.85
C ASP A 81 15.45 2.02 6.25
N GLY A 82 14.58 1.00 6.29
CA GLY A 82 13.96 0.49 7.52
C GLY A 82 12.60 1.13 7.87
N GLU A 83 12.25 2.24 7.23
CA GLU A 83 10.93 2.87 7.35
C GLU A 83 9.88 1.98 6.67
N HIS A 84 8.70 1.86 7.27
CA HIS A 84 7.60 1.08 6.72
C HIS A 84 6.25 1.73 7.05
N VAL A 85 5.29 1.58 6.13
CA VAL A 85 3.93 2.05 6.36
C VAL A 85 3.25 1.14 7.39
N THR A 86 2.92 1.71 8.54
CA THR A 86 2.21 1.00 9.62
C THR A 86 0.71 1.28 9.62
N GLN A 87 0.28 2.42 9.06
CA GLN A 87 -1.11 2.85 9.05
C GLN A 87 -1.47 3.69 7.82
N VAL A 88 -2.68 3.45 7.30
CA VAL A 88 -3.32 4.27 6.26
C VAL A 88 -4.67 4.76 6.76
N ILE A 89 -4.88 6.08 6.76
CA ILE A 89 -6.15 6.69 7.17
C ILE A 89 -6.88 7.22 5.94
N ILE A 90 -8.04 6.63 5.65
CA ILE A 90 -8.93 7.08 4.58
C ILE A 90 -9.66 8.33 5.07
N GLY A 91 -9.31 9.47 4.48
CA GLY A 91 -9.77 10.79 4.95
C GLY A 91 -8.68 11.87 4.93
N GLY A 92 -7.39 11.52 4.75
CA GLY A 92 -6.39 12.52 4.38
C GLY A 92 -4.94 12.34 4.84
N THR A 93 -4.53 11.24 5.49
CA THR A 93 -3.15 11.16 6.02
C THR A 93 -2.61 9.72 5.99
N ILE A 94 -1.40 9.55 5.46
CA ILE A 94 -0.57 8.36 5.69
C ILE A 94 0.41 8.76 6.79
N SER A 95 0.46 7.99 7.88
CA SER A 95 1.43 8.19 8.95
C SER A 95 2.62 7.27 8.69
N LEU A 96 3.83 7.82 8.73
CA LEU A 96 5.08 7.09 8.59
C LEU A 96 5.81 7.09 9.95
N LEU A 97 6.56 6.03 10.25
CA LEU A 97 7.37 5.86 11.47
C LEU A 97 8.75 5.31 11.11
#